data_AF-A0A4Q5QP99-F1
#
_entry.id   AF-A0A4Q5QP99-F1
#
_cell.length_a   1.000
_cell.length_b   1.000
_cell.length_c   1.000
_cell.angle_alpha   90.00
_cell.angle_beta   90.00
_cell.angle_gamma   90.00
#
_symmetry.space_group_name_H-M   'P 1'
#
loop_
_entity.id
_entity.type
_entity.pdbx_description
1 polymer ?
#
loop_
_entity_poly.entity_id
_entity_poly.type
_entity_poly.pdbx_seq_one_letter_code
_entity_poly.pdbx_strand_id
1 'polypeptide(L)'
;RRAKRRLLPSSPLSYLLPSHTKSPSCGRMMISSTTASLMAYPNGGSYGIAKFALLGFTKTLREELKTQGVRVTAVLPGATLTRSWDGVGEQPERFIRCEDVAEAVFGAFSLSPQAVVEEIIIRPQLGDLV
;
A
#
# COMPACT_ATOMS: atom_id res chain seq x y z
N ARG A 1 -0.31 1.23 -44.71
CA ARG A 1 0.64 0.91 -43.62
C ARG A 1 0.35 1.83 -42.42
N ARG A 2 -0.52 1.42 -41.48
CA ARG A 2 -0.80 2.20 -40.26
C ARG A 2 0.32 1.94 -39.25
N ALA A 3 1.10 2.97 -38.93
CA ALA A 3 2.08 2.91 -37.86
C ALA A 3 1.38 2.56 -36.55
N LYS A 4 1.81 1.48 -35.88
CA LYS A 4 1.44 1.19 -34.50
C LYS A 4 1.96 2.34 -33.64
N ARG A 5 1.10 3.33 -33.34
CA ARG A 5 1.34 4.29 -32.26
C ARG A 5 1.54 3.46 -31.00
N ARG A 6 2.80 3.34 -30.56
CA ARG A 6 3.14 2.89 -29.21
C ARG A 6 2.40 3.87 -28.30
N LEU A 7 1.34 3.40 -27.64
CA LEU A 7 0.63 4.18 -26.63
C LEU A 7 1.67 4.55 -25.57
N LEU A 8 2.10 5.81 -25.58
CA LEU A 8 2.88 6.34 -24.47
C LEU A 8 1.99 6.20 -23.23
N PRO A 9 2.53 5.73 -22.10
CA PRO A 9 1.79 5.74 -20.85
C PRO A 9 1.27 7.16 -20.61
N SER A 10 -0.05 7.31 -20.47
CA SER A 10 -0.71 8.61 -20.38
C SER A 10 -0.48 9.32 -19.04
N SER A 11 0.22 8.69 -18.09
CA SER A 11 0.44 9.25 -16.75
C SER A 11 1.93 9.44 -16.44
N PRO A 12 2.31 10.57 -15.80
CA PRO A 12 3.70 10.85 -15.44
C PRO A 12 4.24 9.89 -14.36
N LEU A 13 3.40 9.25 -13.54
CA LEU A 13 3.88 8.34 -12.50
C LEU A 13 4.20 6.93 -13.01
N SER A 14 3.65 6.55 -14.17
CA SER A 14 3.97 5.27 -14.81
C SER A 14 5.45 5.13 -15.21
N TYR A 15 6.20 6.24 -15.29
CA TYR A 15 7.63 6.26 -15.55
C TYR A 15 8.45 5.79 -14.33
N LEU A 16 7.90 5.89 -13.13
CA LEU A 16 8.53 5.41 -11.89
C LEU A 16 8.39 3.90 -11.71
N LEU A 17 7.62 3.23 -12.58
CA LEU A 17 7.41 1.80 -12.50
C LEU A 17 8.59 1.02 -13.12
N PRO A 18 9.00 -0.10 -12.50
CA PRO A 18 9.96 -1.02 -13.11
C PRO A 18 9.54 -1.42 -14.52
N SER A 19 10.49 -1.53 -15.45
CA SER A 19 10.22 -1.87 -16.86
C SER A 19 9.38 -3.14 -17.07
N HIS A 20 9.43 -4.09 -16.12
CA HIS A 20 8.69 -5.34 -16.16
C HIS A 20 7.18 -5.21 -15.89
N THR A 21 6.68 -4.10 -15.33
CA THR A 21 5.24 -3.87 -15.16
C THR A 21 4.55 -3.39 -16.45
N LYS A 22 5.33 -3.12 -17.52
CA LYS A 22 4.84 -2.68 -18.83
C LYS A 22 4.41 -3.82 -19.77
N SER A 23 4.57 -5.06 -19.31
CA SER A 23 4.00 -6.25 -19.95
C SER A 23 2.57 -6.48 -19.42
N PRO A 24 1.58 -6.83 -20.24
CA PRO A 24 0.20 -7.11 -19.80
C PRO A 24 0.05 -8.34 -18.90
N SER A 25 1.15 -8.87 -18.37
CA SER A 25 1.16 -9.87 -17.30
C SER A 25 0.74 -9.24 -15.97
N CYS A 26 -0.57 -9.11 -15.74
CA CYS A 26 -1.26 -8.93 -14.45
C CYS A 26 -0.38 -8.38 -13.31
N GLY A 27 0.12 -7.15 -13.48
CA GLY A 27 1.01 -6.51 -12.51
C GLY A 27 0.27 -6.29 -11.19
N ARG A 28 0.88 -6.67 -10.07
CA ARG A 28 0.36 -6.41 -8.73
C ARG A 28 1.36 -5.53 -7.99
N MET A 29 0.87 -4.46 -7.39
CA MET A 29 1.65 -3.53 -6.60
C MET A 29 1.04 -3.42 -5.20
N MET A 30 1.82 -3.80 -4.20
CA MET A 30 1.50 -3.66 -2.78
C MET A 30 2.35 -2.53 -2.22
N ILE A 31 1.73 -1.47 -1.70
CA ILE A 31 2.44 -0.35 -1.10
C ILE A 31 2.17 -0.34 0.40
N SER A 32 3.24 -0.47 1.20
CA SER A 32 3.16 -0.45 2.67
C SER A 32 3.03 1.00 3.17
N SER A 33 1.80 1.37 3.51
CA SER A 33 1.45 2.58 4.24
C SER A 33 1.30 2.28 5.74
N THR A 34 0.38 2.95 6.44
CA THR A 34 0.10 2.77 7.87
C THR A 34 -1.24 3.40 8.24
N THR A 35 -1.87 3.01 9.36
CA THR A 35 -3.05 3.70 9.89
C THR A 35 -2.82 5.18 10.20
N ALA A 36 -1.57 5.58 10.45
CA ALA A 36 -1.16 6.99 10.58
C ALA A 36 -1.37 7.82 9.29
N SER A 37 -1.68 7.20 8.16
CA SER A 37 -2.11 7.88 6.92
C SER A 37 -3.57 8.34 6.93
N LEU A 38 -4.38 7.87 7.89
CA LEU A 38 -5.84 8.06 7.88
C LEU A 38 -6.29 9.18 8.80
N MET A 39 -5.54 9.45 9.87
CA MET A 39 -5.88 10.47 10.86
C MET A 39 -4.63 11.15 11.39
N ALA A 40 -4.75 12.43 11.71
CA ALA A 40 -3.72 13.16 12.43
C ALA A 40 -3.71 12.75 13.91
N TYR A 41 -2.53 12.74 14.50
CA TYR A 41 -2.31 12.44 15.92
C TYR A 41 -1.17 13.31 16.47
N PRO A 42 -1.16 13.61 17.79
CA PRO A 42 -0.05 14.32 18.42
C PRO A 42 1.28 13.62 18.12
N ASN A 43 2.35 14.39 17.92
CA ASN A 43 3.69 13.88 17.56
C ASN A 43 3.80 13.19 16.18
N GLY A 44 2.73 13.19 15.36
CA GLY A 44 2.80 12.62 14.01
C GLY A 44 3.74 13.36 13.06
N GLY A 45 3.89 14.68 13.21
CA GLY A 45 4.91 15.50 12.55
C GLY A 45 5.15 15.17 11.06
N SER A 46 6.44 15.08 10.69
CA SER A 46 6.87 14.76 9.33
C SER A 46 6.50 13.34 8.88
N TYR A 47 6.46 12.39 9.83
CA TYR A 47 6.06 11.01 9.54
C TYR A 47 4.61 10.93 9.05
N GLY A 48 3.69 11.56 9.78
CA GLY A 48 2.27 11.63 9.41
C GLY A 48 2.09 12.28 8.03
N ILE A 49 2.74 13.44 7.79
CA ILE A 49 2.69 14.11 6.48
C ILE A 49 3.15 13.16 5.36
N ALA A 50 4.30 12.51 5.53
CA ALA A 50 4.84 11.59 4.53
C ALA A 50 3.89 10.40 4.27
N LYS A 51 3.24 9.89 5.32
CA LYS A 51 2.32 8.75 5.21
C LYS A 51 0.97 9.12 4.62
N PHE A 52 0.46 10.33 4.85
CA PHE A 52 -0.69 10.87 4.11
C PHE A 52 -0.37 11.04 2.62
N ALA A 53 0.80 11.61 2.30
CA ALA A 53 1.27 11.77 0.93
C ALA A 53 1.43 10.42 0.22
N LEU A 54 1.98 9.41 0.89
CA LEU A 54 2.12 8.06 0.36
C LEU A 54 0.78 7.39 0.04
N LEU A 55 -0.23 7.58 0.90
CA LEU A 55 -1.58 7.06 0.64
C LEU A 55 -2.22 7.75 -0.56
N GLY A 56 -2.14 9.09 -0.63
CA GLY A 56 -2.62 9.86 -1.78
C GLY A 56 -1.95 9.40 -3.08
N PHE A 57 -0.62 9.27 -3.07
CA PHE A 57 0.17 8.76 -4.19
C PHE A 57 -0.28 7.35 -4.64
N THR A 58 -0.51 6.45 -3.67
CA THR A 58 -0.96 5.08 -3.96
C THR A 58 -2.32 5.06 -4.65
N LYS A 59 -3.25 5.91 -4.21
CA LYS A 59 -4.58 6.07 -4.83
C LYS A 59 -4.47 6.63 -6.25
N THR A 60 -3.62 7.63 -6.46
CA THR A 60 -3.36 8.18 -7.81
C THR A 60 -2.79 7.10 -8.74
N LEU A 61 -1.80 6.31 -8.29
CA LEU A 61 -1.25 5.22 -9.09
C LEU A 61 -2.31 4.20 -9.51
N ARG A 62 -3.22 3.84 -8.61
CA ARG A 62 -4.33 2.93 -8.94
C ARG A 62 -5.15 3.46 -10.11
N GLU A 63 -5.58 4.71 -10.05
CA GLU A 63 -6.40 5.35 -11.08
C GLU A 63 -5.67 5.45 -12.42
N GLU A 64 -4.38 5.75 -12.40
CA GLU A 64 -3.56 5.89 -13.60
C GLU A 64 -3.22 4.56 -14.29
N LEU A 65 -3.18 3.46 -13.52
CA LEU A 65 -2.71 2.16 -14.00
C LEU A 65 -3.80 1.11 -14.18
N LYS A 66 -5.02 1.34 -13.68
CA LYS A 66 -6.11 0.34 -13.77
C LYS A 66 -6.45 -0.09 -15.20
N THR A 67 -6.40 0.84 -16.17
CA THR A 67 -6.65 0.53 -17.60
C THR A 67 -5.51 -0.25 -18.26
N GLN A 68 -4.35 -0.31 -17.61
CA GLN A 68 -3.18 -1.07 -18.03
C GLN A 68 -3.14 -2.47 -17.41
N GLY A 69 -4.19 -2.85 -16.65
CA GLY A 69 -4.28 -4.16 -16.00
C GLY A 69 -3.40 -4.31 -14.76
N VAL A 70 -2.91 -3.20 -14.19
CA VAL A 70 -2.14 -3.19 -12.94
C VAL A 70 -3.09 -3.02 -11.76
N ARG A 71 -2.94 -3.88 -10.77
CA ARG A 71 -3.68 -3.85 -9.50
C ARG A 71 -2.81 -3.21 -8.43
N VAL A 72 -3.33 -2.17 -7.78
CA VAL A 72 -2.62 -1.43 -6.73
C VAL A 72 -3.41 -1.52 -5.42
N THR A 73 -2.73 -1.95 -4.36
CA THR A 73 -3.27 -2.12 -3.01
C THR A 73 -2.42 -1.33 -2.02
N ALA A 74 -3.06 -0.48 -1.22
CA ALA A 74 -2.45 0.15 -0.05
C ALA A 74 -2.60 -0.78 1.16
N VAL A 75 -1.51 -1.06 1.86
CA VAL A 75 -1.52 -1.85 3.10
C VAL A 75 -1.30 -0.87 4.25
N LEU A 76 -2.25 -0.77 5.18
CA LEU A 76 -2.29 0.20 6.26
C LEU A 76 -2.29 -0.52 7.63
N PRO A 77 -1.13 -1.09 8.02
CA PRO A 77 -0.99 -1.67 9.35
C PRO A 77 -0.94 -0.57 10.42
N GLY A 78 -1.56 -0.84 11.56
CA GLY A 78 -1.34 -0.15 12.82
C GLY A 78 -0.07 -0.64 13.48
N ALA A 79 0.04 -0.44 14.79
CA ALA A 79 1.23 -0.83 15.54
C ALA A 79 1.50 -2.33 15.39
N THR A 80 2.58 -2.66 14.67
CA THR A 80 3.00 -4.01 14.32
C THR A 80 4.34 -4.29 14.97
N LEU A 81 4.45 -5.44 15.65
CA LEU A 81 5.62 -5.83 16.43
C LEU A 81 6.82 -6.00 15.50
N THR A 82 7.62 -4.95 15.44
CA THR A 82 8.82 -4.81 14.60
C THR A 82 9.85 -4.01 15.38
N ARG A 83 11.10 -4.01 14.91
CA ARG A 83 12.18 -3.20 15.50
C ARG A 83 11.90 -1.70 15.58
N SER A 84 10.93 -1.19 14.82
CA SER A 84 10.49 0.22 14.90
C SER A 84 9.95 0.61 16.28
N TRP A 85 9.59 -0.38 17.10
CA TRP A 85 9.05 -0.21 18.45
C TRP A 85 10.06 -0.59 19.54
N ASP A 86 11.33 -0.83 19.20
CA ASP A 86 12.38 -1.11 20.18
C ASP A 86 12.50 0.06 21.17
N GLY A 87 12.46 -0.24 22.48
CA GLY A 87 12.51 0.76 23.54
C GLY A 87 11.16 1.40 23.89
N VAL A 88 10.09 1.06 23.18
CA VAL A 88 8.72 1.43 23.58
C VAL A 88 8.26 0.46 24.67
N GLY A 89 7.84 0.99 25.83
CA GLY A 89 7.50 0.22 27.02
C GLY A 89 6.14 -0.50 26.98
N GLU A 90 5.66 -0.85 25.79
CA GLU A 90 4.35 -1.46 25.59
C GLU A 90 4.43 -2.99 25.53
N GLN A 91 3.38 -3.67 25.96
CA GLN A 91 3.34 -5.14 25.98
C GLN A 91 3.30 -5.71 24.56
N PRO A 92 4.07 -6.76 24.22
CA PRO A 92 4.08 -7.37 22.89
C PRO A 92 2.68 -7.75 22.36
N GLU A 93 1.77 -8.15 23.25
CA GLU A 93 0.40 -8.56 22.94
C GLU A 93 -0.50 -7.40 22.47
N ARG A 94 -0.06 -6.16 22.68
CA ARG A 94 -0.74 -4.95 22.20
C ARG A 94 -0.43 -4.62 20.75
N PHE A 95 0.49 -5.35 20.13
CA PHE A 95 0.88 -5.15 18.74
C PHE A 95 0.27 -6.21 17.82
N ILE A 96 0.09 -5.86 16.55
CA ILE A 96 -0.18 -6.81 15.47
C ILE A 96 1.08 -7.65 15.23
N ARG A 97 0.94 -8.94 14.93
CA ARG A 97 2.09 -9.76 14.52
C ARG A 97 2.41 -9.52 13.04
N CYS A 98 3.69 -9.63 12.68
CA CYS A 98 4.11 -9.50 11.28
C CYS A 98 3.42 -10.54 10.38
N GLU A 99 3.18 -11.73 10.91
CA GLU A 99 2.50 -12.81 10.19
C GLU A 99 1.06 -12.44 9.83
N ASP A 100 0.33 -11.75 10.70
CA ASP A 100 -1.05 -11.33 10.41
C ASP A 100 -1.10 -10.33 9.24
N VAL A 101 -0.13 -9.41 9.19
CA VAL A 101 0.02 -8.48 8.06
C VAL A 101 0.36 -9.24 6.79
N ALA A 102 1.27 -10.22 6.87
CA ALA A 102 1.66 -11.03 5.72
C ALA A 102 0.49 -11.86 5.18
N GLU A 103 -0.30 -12.49 6.04
CA GLU A 103 -1.49 -13.26 5.66
C GLU A 103 -2.53 -12.39 4.96
N ALA A 104 -2.81 -11.19 5.49
CA ALA A 104 -3.74 -10.26 4.86
C ALA A 104 -3.25 -9.82 3.46
N VAL A 105 -1.96 -9.52 3.33
CA VAL A 105 -1.33 -9.19 2.05
C VAL A 105 -1.41 -10.36 1.08
N PHE A 106 -1.12 -11.57 1.55
CA PHE A 106 -1.16 -12.78 0.73
C PHE A 106 -2.59 -13.13 0.26
N GLY A 107 -3.58 -12.98 1.13
CA GLY A 107 -4.99 -13.17 0.78
C GLY A 107 -5.45 -12.19 -0.31
N ALA A 108 -5.14 -10.90 -0.14
CA ALA A 108 -5.44 -9.88 -1.14
C ALA A 108 -4.68 -10.11 -2.45
N PHE A 109 -3.42 -10.54 -2.37
CA PHE A 109 -2.61 -10.90 -3.53
C PHE A 109 -3.28 -12.02 -4.32
N SER A 110 -3.77 -13.06 -3.64
CA SER A 110 -4.23 -14.31 -4.24
C SER A 110 -5.60 -14.24 -4.93
N LEU A 111 -6.28 -13.10 -4.88
CA LEU A 111 -7.56 -12.90 -5.56
C LEU A 111 -7.44 -12.97 -7.08
N SER A 112 -8.56 -13.29 -7.72
CA SER A 112 -8.70 -13.36 -9.18
C SER A 112 -8.29 -12.04 -9.86
N PRO A 113 -7.93 -12.05 -11.15
CA PRO A 113 -7.55 -10.83 -11.88
C PRO A 113 -8.63 -9.74 -11.93
N GLN A 114 -9.90 -10.10 -11.74
CA GLN A 114 -11.03 -9.16 -11.75
C GLN A 114 -11.19 -8.41 -10.42
N ALA A 115 -10.69 -8.98 -9.33
CA ALA A 115 -10.84 -8.41 -7.99
C ALA A 115 -9.57 -7.68 -7.55
N VAL A 116 -9.77 -6.56 -6.88
CA VAL A 116 -8.68 -5.78 -6.27
C VAL A 116 -9.12 -5.29 -4.90
N VAL A 117 -8.40 -5.70 -3.86
CA VAL A 117 -8.48 -5.04 -2.56
C VAL A 117 -7.76 -3.70 -2.68
N GLU A 118 -8.46 -2.58 -2.53
CA GLU A 118 -7.83 -1.26 -2.68
C GLU A 118 -7.01 -0.88 -1.45
N GLU A 119 -7.55 -1.18 -0.28
CA GLU A 119 -6.98 -0.83 1.02
C GLU A 119 -7.14 -2.01 1.97
N ILE A 120 -6.07 -2.35 2.69
CA ILE A 120 -6.07 -3.33 3.78
C ILE A 120 -5.75 -2.56 5.06
N ILE A 121 -6.73 -2.39 5.95
CA ILE A 121 -6.54 -1.73 7.23
C ILE A 121 -6.51 -2.79 8.32
N ILE A 122 -5.41 -2.86 9.07
CA ILE A 122 -5.20 -3.83 10.15
C ILE A 122 -4.82 -3.05 11.39
N ARG A 123 -5.48 -3.31 12.52
CA ARG A 123 -5.22 -2.65 13.80
C ARG A 123 -5.00 -3.68 14.89
N PRO A 124 -4.29 -3.35 15.98
CA PRO A 124 -4.41 -4.13 17.19
C PRO A 124 -5.87 -4.21 17.62
N GLN A 125 -6.26 -5.33 18.23
CA GLN A 125 -7.65 -5.61 18.59
C GLN A 125 -8.27 -4.55 19.53
N LEU A 126 -7.42 -3.94 20.38
CA LEU A 126 -7.81 -2.88 21.32
C LEU A 126 -7.58 -1.46 20.78
N GLY A 127 -7.34 -1.31 19.47
CA GLY A 127 -7.13 -0.01 18.82
C GLY A 127 -5.66 0.39 18.67
N ASP A 128 -5.45 1.57 18.07
CA ASP A 128 -4.12 2.12 17.81
C ASP A 128 -3.38 2.46 19.13
N LEU A 129 -2.05 2.30 19.12
CA LEU A 129 -1.17 2.73 20.20
C LEU A 129 -0.78 4.19 19.92
N VAL A 130 -1.27 5.11 20.73
CA VAL A 130 -0.99 6.56 20.64
C VAL A 130 0.22 6.93 21.47
#